data_AF-A0A2A2R547-F1
#
_entry.id   AF-A0A2A2R547-F1
#
_cell.length_a   1.000
_cell.length_b   1.000
_cell.length_c   1.000
_cell.angle_alpha   90.00
_cell.angle_beta   90.00
_cell.angle_gamma   90.00
#
_symmetry.space_group_name_H-M   'P 1'
#
loop_
_entity.id
_entity.type
_entity.pdbx_description
1 polymer ?
#
loop_
_entity_poly.entity_id
_entity_poly.type
_entity_poly.pdbx_seq_one_letter_code
_entity_poly.pdbx_strand_id
1 'polypeptide(L)'
;MRRLLAVLILLGGLVPASAQNRPLDTTPEISLAFPMEETPDGVRAKHTVLINDNTILPAKSPLRVIYIPPRTDDDRMRAIRSSHNSDASWTRDNRLKDTDKLSPSEIARQKISRETNWPSITNFQLALANLGADDLRIVYIIGGATPEDFKFYDQRLVLPEGMLLAEVNGAVTVLAVEKTKPAERAGIKAGDILTKIGDRPISGSLTAYLNDYHVIRKDAVMAMKSSFPISVKASDGTERVATVKLPPSINSSFLDSPIIESSSKSSTNSSATNTPTLTVPEIWEKKKPTQPAAPNP
;
A
#
# COMPACT_ATOMS: atom_id res chain seq x y z
N MET A 1 50.02 50.10 -9.51
CA MET A 1 48.90 49.50 -10.28
C MET A 1 48.31 48.36 -9.45
N ARG A 2 47.11 48.55 -8.89
CA ARG A 2 46.40 47.57 -8.05
C ARG A 2 45.73 46.54 -8.97
N ARG A 3 46.06 45.25 -8.86
CA ARG A 3 45.37 44.17 -9.58
C ARG A 3 44.17 43.71 -8.76
N LEU A 4 42.98 43.90 -9.32
CA LEU A 4 41.70 43.39 -8.82
C LEU A 4 41.71 41.85 -8.89
N LEU A 5 41.42 41.19 -7.78
CA LEU A 5 41.14 39.76 -7.72
C LEU A 5 39.62 39.58 -7.89
N ALA A 6 39.18 39.08 -9.04
CA ALA A 6 37.78 38.75 -9.28
C ALA A 6 37.48 37.37 -8.66
N VAL A 7 36.65 37.35 -7.61
CA VAL A 7 36.13 36.13 -7.00
C VAL A 7 34.96 35.64 -7.85
N LEU A 8 35.15 34.50 -8.52
CA LEU A 8 34.11 33.82 -9.28
C LEU A 8 33.28 32.98 -8.32
N ILE A 9 32.11 33.49 -7.90
CA ILE A 9 31.14 32.73 -7.11
C ILE A 9 30.40 31.80 -8.06
N LEU A 10 30.75 30.51 -8.05
CA LEU A 10 29.94 29.45 -8.66
C LEU A 10 28.65 29.29 -7.85
N LEU A 11 27.57 29.95 -8.27
CA LEU A 11 26.22 29.58 -7.86
C LEU A 11 25.88 28.22 -8.48
N GLY A 12 26.12 27.16 -7.72
CA GLY A 12 25.53 25.85 -7.98
C GLY A 12 24.02 25.95 -7.79
N GLY A 13 23.29 26.14 -8.89
CA GLY A 13 21.84 26.04 -8.89
C GLY A 13 21.43 24.66 -8.42
N LEU A 14 20.80 24.59 -7.24
CA LEU A 14 20.01 23.44 -6.80
C LEU A 14 18.86 23.29 -7.80
N VAL A 15 19.05 22.42 -8.79
CA VAL A 15 17.93 21.87 -9.54
C VAL A 15 17.04 21.17 -8.51
N PRO A 16 15.76 21.54 -8.36
CA PRO A 16 14.86 20.78 -7.50
C PRO A 16 14.88 19.35 -8.02
N ALA A 17 15.14 18.40 -7.12
CA ALA A 17 15.01 16.99 -7.41
C ALA A 17 13.57 16.77 -7.88
N SER A 18 13.36 16.80 -9.20
CA SER A 18 12.18 16.27 -9.83
C SER A 18 12.06 14.87 -9.26
N ALA A 19 10.92 14.56 -8.64
CA ALA A 19 10.55 13.21 -8.26
C ALA A 19 10.70 12.38 -9.55
N GLN A 20 11.84 11.73 -9.71
CA GLN A 20 12.16 11.02 -10.92
C GLN A 20 11.15 9.87 -10.97
N ASN A 21 10.35 9.84 -12.05
CA ASN A 21 9.50 8.71 -12.46
C ASN A 21 10.37 7.46 -12.65
N ARG A 22 10.93 6.93 -11.55
CA ARG A 22 11.75 5.73 -11.56
C ARG A 22 10.83 4.52 -11.43
N PRO A 23 11.06 3.44 -12.18
CA PRO A 23 10.37 2.18 -11.96
C PRO A 23 10.50 1.70 -10.51
N LEU A 24 9.60 0.80 -10.09
CA LEU A 24 9.71 0.13 -8.80
C LEU A 24 11.05 -0.61 -8.71
N ASP A 25 11.95 -0.10 -7.88
CA ASP A 25 13.30 -0.63 -7.74
C ASP A 25 13.28 -1.83 -6.79
N THR A 26 13.13 -3.03 -7.33
CA THR A 26 13.06 -4.27 -6.56
C THR A 26 14.20 -5.22 -6.90
N THR A 27 14.49 -6.15 -5.99
CA THR A 27 15.43 -7.25 -6.19
C THR A 27 14.71 -8.60 -6.03
N PRO A 28 14.63 -9.43 -7.08
CA PRO A 28 14.90 -9.11 -8.49
C PRO A 28 13.94 -8.04 -9.04
N GLU A 29 14.20 -7.55 -10.26
CA GLU A 29 13.34 -6.55 -10.92
C GLU A 29 11.89 -7.03 -11.01
N ILE A 30 10.93 -6.15 -10.71
CA ILE A 30 9.52 -6.52 -10.58
C ILE A 30 8.96 -7.06 -11.90
N SER A 31 9.42 -6.54 -13.04
CA SER A 31 9.11 -7.04 -14.38
C SER A 31 9.45 -8.51 -14.56
N LEU A 32 10.56 -8.98 -13.96
CA LEU A 32 11.01 -10.37 -14.02
C LEU A 32 10.41 -11.23 -12.91
N ALA A 33 10.10 -10.63 -11.77
CA ALA A 33 9.59 -11.32 -10.60
C ALA A 33 8.07 -11.54 -10.61
N PHE A 34 7.32 -10.67 -11.29
CA PHE A 34 5.86 -10.73 -11.30
C PHE A 34 5.42 -12.06 -11.95
N PRO A 35 4.63 -12.90 -11.25
CA PRO A 35 4.39 -14.26 -11.69
C PRO A 35 3.33 -14.26 -12.79
N MET A 36 3.78 -14.42 -14.03
CA MET A 36 2.92 -14.40 -15.21
C MET A 36 3.05 -15.67 -16.02
N GLU A 37 2.00 -15.97 -16.77
CA GLU A 37 1.99 -17.01 -17.80
C GLU A 37 1.35 -16.47 -19.08
N GLU A 38 1.84 -16.97 -20.22
CA GLU A 38 1.33 -16.63 -21.53
C GLU A 38 0.28 -17.66 -21.93
N THR A 39 -0.88 -17.19 -22.36
CA THR A 39 -1.98 -18.03 -22.84
C THR A 39 -2.43 -17.55 -24.23
N PRO A 40 -3.19 -18.36 -24.99
CA PRO A 40 -3.76 -17.90 -26.26
C PRO A 40 -4.60 -16.62 -26.14
N ASP A 41 -5.18 -16.37 -24.95
CA ASP A 41 -5.98 -15.17 -24.65
C ASP A 41 -5.14 -14.00 -24.13
N GLY A 42 -3.80 -14.12 -24.13
CA GLY A 42 -2.85 -13.13 -23.64
C GLY A 42 -2.21 -13.48 -22.29
N VAL A 43 -1.70 -12.45 -21.61
CA VAL A 43 -0.98 -12.61 -20.34
C VAL A 43 -1.92 -12.75 -19.14
N ARG A 44 -1.64 -13.72 -18.27
CA ARG A 44 -2.38 -13.98 -17.02
C ARG A 44 -1.44 -14.04 -15.83
N ALA A 45 -1.98 -13.82 -14.62
CA ALA A 45 -1.26 -14.07 -13.38
C ALA A 45 -1.06 -15.59 -13.18
N LYS A 46 0.17 -16.06 -13.04
CA LYS A 46 0.47 -17.49 -12.82
C LYS A 46 0.13 -17.95 -11.40
N HIS A 47 0.33 -17.07 -10.42
CA HIS A 47 0.08 -17.32 -9.00
C HIS A 47 -0.88 -16.26 -8.45
N THR A 48 -1.50 -16.54 -7.30
CA THR A 48 -2.23 -15.54 -6.53
C THR A 48 -1.20 -14.56 -5.95
N VAL A 49 -1.37 -13.26 -6.13
CA VAL A 49 -0.38 -12.22 -5.77
C VAL A 49 -1.01 -11.15 -4.89
N LEU A 50 -0.29 -10.69 -3.87
CA LEU A 50 -0.66 -9.51 -3.11
C LEU A 50 -0.11 -8.26 -3.80
N ILE A 51 -0.99 -7.51 -4.47
CA ILE A 51 -0.60 -6.34 -5.27
C ILE A 51 -0.68 -5.04 -4.49
N ASN A 52 -1.44 -5.01 -3.40
CA ASN A 52 -1.40 -3.94 -2.40
C ASN A 52 -1.81 -4.42 -1.01
N ASP A 53 -1.75 -3.50 -0.04
CA ASP A 53 -2.11 -3.76 1.35
C ASP A 53 -3.53 -4.30 1.54
N ASN A 54 -4.43 -4.25 0.54
CA ASN A 54 -5.82 -4.70 0.68
C ASN A 54 -6.30 -5.61 -0.46
N THR A 55 -5.47 -5.86 -1.48
CA THR A 55 -5.93 -6.47 -2.74
C THR A 55 -5.07 -7.64 -3.15
N ILE A 56 -5.75 -8.77 -3.32
CA ILE A 56 -5.21 -10.00 -3.85
C ILE A 56 -5.64 -10.12 -5.31
N LEU A 57 -4.66 -10.26 -6.20
CA LEU A 57 -4.82 -10.65 -7.59
C LEU A 57 -4.91 -12.17 -7.66
N PRO A 58 -6.06 -12.76 -8.03
CA PRO A 58 -6.19 -14.22 -8.12
C PRO A 58 -5.29 -14.81 -9.22
N ALA A 59 -4.85 -16.05 -9.02
CA ALA A 59 -4.23 -16.82 -10.08
C ALA A 59 -5.16 -16.94 -11.30
N LYS A 60 -4.56 -17.04 -12.50
CA LYS A 60 -5.21 -17.15 -13.82
C LYS A 60 -6.04 -15.93 -14.25
N SER A 61 -6.04 -14.85 -13.47
CA SER A 61 -6.67 -13.58 -13.86
C SER A 61 -5.97 -12.98 -15.09
N PRO A 62 -6.71 -12.65 -16.16
CA PRO A 62 -6.18 -11.91 -17.30
C PRO A 62 -5.69 -10.52 -16.88
N LEU A 63 -4.47 -10.19 -17.31
CA LEU A 63 -3.89 -8.85 -17.15
C LEU A 63 -4.19 -8.04 -18.41
N ARG A 64 -4.60 -6.78 -18.26
CA ARG A 64 -5.11 -5.96 -19.38
C ARG A 64 -4.31 -4.70 -19.64
N VAL A 65 -4.17 -3.83 -18.64
CA VAL A 65 -3.47 -2.56 -18.80
C VAL A 65 -2.60 -2.33 -17.59
N ILE A 66 -1.41 -1.76 -17.82
CA ILE A 66 -0.60 -1.16 -16.77
C ILE A 66 -0.43 0.30 -17.16
N TYR A 67 -0.68 1.22 -16.23
CA TYR A 67 -0.59 2.65 -16.53
C TYR A 67 -0.33 3.48 -15.26
N ILE A 68 0.02 4.74 -15.47
CA ILE A 68 0.09 5.77 -14.42
C ILE A 68 -1.00 6.79 -14.74
N PRO A 69 -1.94 7.08 -13.82
CA PRO A 69 -2.95 8.08 -14.08
C PRO A 69 -2.29 9.46 -14.24
N PRO A 70 -2.74 10.30 -15.19
CA PRO A 70 -2.29 11.68 -15.29
C PRO A 70 -2.60 12.40 -13.99
N ARG A 71 -1.62 13.14 -13.46
CA ARG A 71 -1.83 13.95 -12.26
C ARG A 71 -2.74 15.14 -12.59
N THR A 72 -3.56 15.55 -11.62
CA THR A 72 -4.54 16.64 -11.80
C THR A 72 -3.90 18.02 -11.95
N ASP A 73 -2.66 18.18 -11.51
CA ASP A 73 -1.82 19.37 -11.66
C ASP A 73 -1.02 19.39 -12.97
N ASP A 74 -1.05 18.31 -13.76
CA ASP A 74 -0.36 18.22 -15.06
C ASP A 74 -0.88 19.35 -15.97
N ASP A 75 0.04 20.17 -16.50
CA ASP A 75 -0.27 21.31 -17.35
C ASP A 75 -1.11 20.90 -18.57
N ARG A 76 -0.95 19.65 -19.04
CA ARG A 76 -1.78 19.08 -20.10
C ARG A 76 -3.25 18.92 -19.68
N MET A 77 -3.51 18.46 -18.46
CA MET A 77 -4.87 18.35 -17.93
C MET A 77 -5.49 19.72 -17.67
N ARG A 78 -4.69 20.71 -17.24
CA ARG A 78 -5.14 22.11 -17.14
C ARG A 78 -5.52 22.68 -18.51
N ALA A 79 -4.73 22.42 -19.54
CA ALA A 79 -5.06 22.83 -20.91
C ALA A 79 -6.37 22.19 -21.41
N ILE A 80 -6.53 20.86 -21.27
CA ILE A 80 -7.75 20.14 -21.67
C ILE A 80 -8.98 20.63 -20.90
N ARG A 81 -8.86 20.87 -19.59
CA ARG A 81 -9.96 21.43 -18.78
C ARG A 81 -10.32 22.84 -19.20
N SER A 82 -9.33 23.68 -19.52
CA SER A 82 -9.57 25.05 -19.96
C SER A 82 -10.30 25.10 -21.31
N SER A 83 -9.96 24.22 -22.26
CA SER A 83 -10.63 24.13 -23.56
C SER A 83 -12.05 23.56 -23.49
N HIS A 84 -12.35 22.64 -22.56
CA HIS A 84 -13.71 22.14 -22.39
C HIS A 84 -14.61 23.05 -21.54
N ASN A 85 -14.05 23.79 -20.59
CA ASN A 85 -14.83 24.79 -19.85
C ASN A 85 -15.23 25.98 -20.74
N SER A 86 -14.42 26.37 -21.73
CA SER A 86 -14.83 27.40 -22.68
C SER A 86 -16.05 26.97 -23.49
N ASP A 87 -16.12 25.72 -23.93
CA ASP A 87 -17.28 25.22 -24.70
C ASP A 87 -18.52 25.00 -23.83
N ALA A 88 -18.35 24.53 -22.58
CA ALA A 88 -19.46 24.31 -21.64
C ALA A 88 -20.07 25.61 -21.07
N SER A 89 -19.35 26.74 -21.15
CA SER A 89 -19.81 28.05 -20.64
C SER A 89 -20.87 28.74 -21.51
N TRP A 90 -21.21 28.18 -22.67
CA TRP A 90 -22.25 28.72 -23.56
C TRP A 90 -23.60 28.01 -23.47
N THR A 91 -23.69 26.86 -22.79
CA THR A 91 -24.97 26.20 -22.50
C THR A 91 -25.36 26.40 -21.05
N ARG A 92 -25.93 27.57 -20.74
CA ARG A 92 -26.78 27.75 -19.57
C ARG A 92 -28.07 26.97 -19.79
N ASP A 93 -28.07 25.70 -19.42
CA ASP A 93 -29.32 25.01 -19.14
C ASP A 93 -29.24 24.27 -17.81
N ASN A 94 -30.10 24.71 -16.92
CA ASN A 94 -30.11 24.39 -15.50
C ASN A 94 -30.97 23.13 -15.34
N ARG A 95 -30.39 21.94 -15.57
CA ARG A 95 -31.04 20.67 -15.25
C ARG A 95 -30.16 19.82 -14.35
N LEU A 96 -30.47 19.91 -13.06
CA LEU A 96 -30.27 18.82 -12.12
C LEU A 96 -30.93 17.55 -12.67
N LYS A 97 -30.11 16.61 -13.14
CA LYS A 97 -30.22 15.14 -13.01
C LYS A 97 -29.24 14.50 -13.99
N ASP A 98 -28.14 13.98 -13.48
CA ASP A 98 -27.82 12.58 -13.77
C ASP A 98 -26.77 12.05 -12.79
N THR A 99 -27.16 10.95 -12.16
CA THR A 99 -26.36 10.04 -11.35
C THR A 99 -25.17 9.48 -12.14
N ASP A 100 -24.02 9.33 -11.49
CA ASP A 100 -23.00 8.31 -11.78
C ASP A 100 -22.59 8.11 -13.25
N LYS A 101 -22.48 9.17 -14.05
CA LYS A 101 -21.86 9.07 -15.38
C LYS A 101 -20.35 9.24 -15.25
N LEU A 102 -19.63 8.14 -15.47
CA LEU A 102 -18.17 8.12 -15.61
C LEU A 102 -17.71 9.25 -16.54
N SER A 103 -16.64 9.94 -16.16
CA SER A 103 -16.01 10.97 -16.99
C SER A 103 -15.62 10.40 -18.37
N PRO A 104 -15.56 11.22 -19.43
CA PRO A 104 -15.07 10.77 -20.74
C PRO A 104 -13.71 10.07 -20.68
N SER A 105 -12.82 10.51 -19.78
CA SER A 105 -11.54 9.84 -19.51
C SER A 105 -11.69 8.45 -18.89
N GLU A 106 -12.66 8.25 -17.99
CA GLU A 106 -12.92 6.94 -17.39
C GLU A 106 -13.59 5.98 -18.38
N ILE A 107 -14.48 6.48 -19.24
CA ILE A 107 -15.08 5.68 -20.33
C ILE A 107 -13.99 5.25 -21.33
N ALA A 108 -13.12 6.17 -21.73
CA ALA A 108 -11.99 5.85 -22.60
C ALA A 108 -11.04 4.82 -21.94
N ARG A 109 -10.77 4.94 -20.64
CA ARG A 109 -9.97 3.96 -19.89
C ARG A 109 -10.64 2.59 -19.84
N GLN A 110 -11.95 2.53 -19.56
CA GLN A 110 -12.68 1.27 -19.59
C GLN A 110 -12.64 0.64 -20.98
N LYS A 111 -12.81 1.45 -22.03
CA LYS A 111 -12.70 0.98 -23.42
C LYS A 111 -11.31 0.41 -23.72
N ILE A 112 -10.25 1.15 -23.41
CA ILE A 112 -8.86 0.68 -23.57
C ILE A 112 -8.62 -0.59 -22.75
N SER A 113 -9.15 -0.66 -21.52
CA SER A 113 -8.99 -1.84 -20.66
C SER A 113 -9.70 -3.09 -21.19
N ARG A 114 -10.82 -2.91 -21.89
CA ARG A 114 -11.56 -3.99 -22.55
C ARG A 114 -10.86 -4.46 -23.83
N GLU A 115 -10.22 -3.54 -24.55
CA GLU A 115 -9.60 -3.78 -25.85
C GLU A 115 -8.13 -4.21 -25.76
N THR A 116 -7.42 -3.81 -24.70
CA THR A 116 -5.99 -4.11 -24.54
C THR A 116 -5.82 -5.55 -24.12
N ASN A 117 -5.24 -6.35 -25.02
CA ASN A 117 -4.72 -7.65 -24.69
C ASN A 117 -3.19 -7.62 -24.83
N TRP A 118 -2.47 -8.11 -23.82
CA TRP A 118 -1.03 -8.25 -23.92
C TRP A 118 -0.70 -9.50 -24.73
N PRO A 119 -0.08 -9.35 -25.93
CA PRO A 119 0.12 -10.48 -26.83
C PRO A 119 1.25 -11.41 -26.38
N SER A 120 2.14 -10.94 -25.50
CA SER A 120 3.22 -11.75 -24.94
C SER A 120 3.64 -11.23 -23.56
N ILE A 121 4.25 -12.11 -22.76
CA ILE A 121 4.83 -11.72 -21.47
C ILE A 121 5.88 -10.62 -21.66
N THR A 122 6.74 -10.73 -22.69
CA THR A 122 7.81 -9.76 -22.95
C THR A 122 7.28 -8.33 -23.08
N ASN A 123 6.15 -8.14 -23.77
CA ASN A 123 5.56 -6.81 -23.92
C ASN A 123 5.03 -6.26 -22.59
N PHE A 124 4.43 -7.13 -21.78
CA PHE A 124 4.00 -6.75 -20.44
C PHE A 124 5.19 -6.40 -19.55
N GLN A 125 6.27 -7.20 -19.58
CA GLN A 125 7.49 -6.97 -18.81
C GLN A 125 8.14 -5.65 -19.19
N LEU A 126 8.23 -5.35 -20.49
CA LEU A 126 8.74 -4.07 -20.98
C LEU A 126 7.87 -2.90 -20.52
N ALA A 127 6.54 -3.03 -20.55
CA ALA A 127 5.64 -1.99 -20.03
C ALA A 127 5.86 -1.78 -18.53
N LEU A 128 5.90 -2.86 -17.74
CA LEU A 128 6.09 -2.81 -16.29
C LEU A 128 7.47 -2.25 -15.90
N ALA A 129 8.53 -2.56 -16.67
CA ALA A 129 9.88 -2.07 -16.43
C ALA A 129 10.06 -0.58 -16.75
N ASN A 130 9.26 -0.02 -17.65
CA ASN A 130 9.41 1.37 -18.12
C ASN A 130 8.45 2.37 -17.43
N LEU A 131 7.42 1.89 -16.76
CA LEU A 131 6.50 2.76 -16.03
C LEU A 131 7.10 3.14 -14.66
N GLY A 132 7.03 4.42 -14.32
CA GLY A 132 7.37 4.92 -13.00
C GLY A 132 6.53 4.28 -11.88
N ALA A 133 7.12 4.18 -10.68
CA ALA A 133 6.48 3.65 -9.48
C ALA A 133 5.36 4.56 -8.94
N ASP A 134 5.37 5.83 -9.33
CA ASP A 134 4.42 6.85 -8.88
C ASP A 134 3.00 6.53 -9.37
N ASP A 135 2.20 5.93 -8.48
CA ASP A 135 0.80 5.53 -8.74
C ASP A 135 0.62 4.55 -9.90
N LEU A 136 1.59 3.63 -10.06
CA LEU A 136 1.47 2.52 -11.00
C LEU A 136 0.19 1.71 -10.72
N ARG A 137 -0.64 1.54 -11.74
CA ARG A 137 -1.91 0.80 -11.68
C ARG A 137 -1.90 -0.38 -12.62
N ILE A 138 -2.48 -1.49 -12.16
CA ILE A 138 -2.72 -2.70 -12.93
C ILE A 138 -4.22 -2.90 -13.06
N VAL A 139 -4.67 -3.13 -14.29
CA VAL A 139 -6.04 -3.54 -14.61
C VAL A 139 -6.06 -5.03 -14.90
N TYR A 140 -6.94 -5.76 -14.20
CA TYR A 140 -7.14 -7.18 -14.38
C TYR A 140 -8.62 -7.56 -14.38
N ILE A 141 -8.90 -8.77 -14.86
CA ILE A 141 -10.25 -9.32 -14.92
C ILE A 141 -10.38 -10.46 -13.90
N ILE A 142 -11.51 -10.48 -13.19
CA ILE A 142 -11.99 -11.69 -12.51
C ILE A 142 -13.21 -12.17 -13.30
N GLY A 143 -13.14 -13.42 -13.78
CA GLY A 143 -14.16 -14.01 -14.64
C GLY A 143 -15.42 -14.43 -13.88
N GLY A 144 -16.55 -14.43 -14.60
CA GLY A 144 -17.76 -15.19 -14.28
C GLY A 144 -18.05 -16.22 -15.38
N ALA A 145 -19.24 -16.80 -15.41
CA ALA A 145 -19.55 -17.90 -16.32
C ALA A 145 -19.59 -17.47 -17.79
N THR A 146 -19.88 -16.19 -18.04
CA THR A 146 -19.95 -15.61 -19.39
C THR A 146 -19.09 -14.34 -19.51
N PRO A 147 -18.75 -13.89 -20.74
CA PRO A 147 -17.98 -12.65 -20.94
C PRO A 147 -18.67 -11.39 -20.38
N GLU A 148 -20.01 -11.37 -20.30
CA GLU A 148 -20.72 -10.25 -19.66
C GLU A 148 -20.55 -10.20 -18.13
N ASP A 149 -20.15 -11.29 -17.48
CA ASP A 149 -19.89 -11.33 -16.04
C ASP A 149 -18.49 -10.81 -15.67
N PHE A 150 -17.66 -10.49 -16.66
CA PHE A 150 -16.28 -10.08 -16.42
C PHE A 150 -16.24 -8.73 -15.69
N LYS A 151 -15.68 -8.75 -14.48
CA LYS A 151 -15.45 -7.55 -13.69
C LYS A 151 -14.02 -7.08 -13.86
N PHE A 152 -13.89 -5.79 -14.20
CA PHE A 152 -12.61 -5.10 -14.31
C PHE A 152 -12.24 -4.49 -12.97
N TYR A 153 -11.01 -4.73 -12.55
CA TYR A 153 -10.43 -4.18 -11.33
C TYR A 153 -9.25 -3.32 -11.71
N ASP A 154 -9.29 -2.04 -11.34
CA ASP A 154 -8.22 -1.08 -11.52
C ASP A 154 -7.60 -0.79 -10.15
N GLN A 155 -6.38 -1.29 -9.94
CA GLN A 155 -5.76 -1.34 -8.62
C GLN A 155 -4.34 -0.80 -8.67
N ARG A 156 -3.99 -0.01 -7.65
CA ARG A 156 -2.62 0.46 -7.48
C ARG A 156 -1.71 -0.70 -7.07
N LEU A 157 -0.52 -0.75 -7.65
CA LEU A 157 0.56 -1.64 -7.25
C LEU A 157 1.37 -0.97 -6.14
N VAL A 158 1.24 -1.46 -4.92
CA VAL A 158 1.98 -0.97 -3.74
C VAL A 158 2.43 -2.17 -2.93
N LEU A 159 3.74 -2.42 -2.84
CA LEU A 159 4.21 -3.64 -2.18
C LEU A 159 4.14 -3.51 -0.65
N PRO A 160 3.40 -4.37 0.07
CA PRO A 160 3.30 -4.30 1.53
C PRO A 160 4.66 -4.49 2.18
N GLU A 161 5.09 -3.50 2.97
CA GLU A 161 6.44 -3.41 3.56
C GLU A 161 7.60 -3.49 2.52
N GLY A 162 7.28 -3.30 1.24
CA GLY A 162 8.19 -3.49 0.11
C GLY A 162 8.26 -4.92 -0.42
N MET A 163 7.34 -5.83 -0.08
CA MET A 163 7.37 -7.21 -0.54
C MET A 163 6.34 -7.48 -1.65
N LEU A 164 6.79 -8.09 -2.75
CA LEU A 164 5.89 -8.75 -3.70
C LEU A 164 5.66 -10.18 -3.21
N LEU A 165 4.46 -10.49 -2.73
CA LEU A 165 4.12 -11.79 -2.16
C LEU A 165 3.22 -12.58 -3.09
N ALA A 166 3.43 -13.89 -3.17
CA ALA A 166 2.56 -14.80 -3.92
C ALA A 166 2.32 -16.13 -3.19
N GLU A 167 1.20 -16.79 -3.51
CA GLU A 167 0.94 -18.17 -3.10
C GLU A 167 1.64 -19.13 -4.08
N VAL A 168 2.74 -19.74 -3.65
CA VAL A 168 3.53 -20.69 -4.44
C VAL A 168 3.60 -22.00 -3.68
N ASN A 169 3.15 -23.10 -4.29
CA ASN A 169 3.16 -24.45 -3.70
C ASN A 169 2.50 -24.51 -2.30
N GLY A 170 1.42 -23.75 -2.09
CA GLY A 170 0.72 -23.69 -0.81
C GLY A 170 1.45 -22.92 0.29
N ALA A 171 2.41 -22.05 -0.07
CA ALA A 171 3.14 -21.21 0.86
C ALA A 171 3.16 -19.74 0.40
N VAL A 172 3.17 -18.80 1.35
CA VAL A 172 3.33 -17.37 1.05
C VAL A 172 4.81 -17.10 0.82
N THR A 173 5.17 -16.86 -0.44
CA THR A 173 6.56 -16.71 -0.89
C THR A 173 6.84 -15.28 -1.31
N VAL A 174 8.00 -14.76 -0.93
CA VAL A 174 8.52 -13.46 -1.37
C VAL A 174 9.12 -13.60 -2.76
N LEU A 175 8.54 -12.94 -3.76
CA LEU A 175 9.02 -12.98 -5.14
C LEU A 175 10.02 -11.88 -5.44
N ALA A 176 9.85 -10.70 -4.84
CA ALA A 176 10.76 -9.58 -4.93
C ALA A 176 10.64 -8.68 -3.71
N VAL A 177 11.71 -7.94 -3.43
CA VAL A 177 11.76 -6.96 -2.35
C VAL A 177 12.20 -5.61 -2.90
N GLU A 178 11.42 -4.57 -2.64
CA GLU A 178 11.72 -3.19 -2.99
C GLU A 178 12.88 -2.67 -2.16
N LYS A 179 13.84 -2.04 -2.84
CA LYS A 179 15.04 -1.50 -2.20
C LYS A 179 14.68 -0.38 -1.26
N THR A 180 15.47 -0.24 -0.20
CA THR A 180 15.33 0.77 0.85
C THR A 180 14.03 0.67 1.67
N LYS A 181 13.15 -0.30 1.43
CA LYS A 181 11.90 -0.50 2.18
C LYS A 181 12.08 -1.34 3.45
N PRO A 182 11.09 -1.35 4.36
CA PRO A 182 11.21 -2.04 5.66
C PRO A 182 11.60 -3.52 5.56
N ALA A 183 11.06 -4.27 4.59
CA ALA A 183 11.38 -5.69 4.42
C ALA A 183 12.85 -5.93 4.04
N GLU A 184 13.39 -5.16 3.09
CA GLU A 184 14.82 -5.24 2.71
C GLU A 184 15.72 -4.94 3.91
N ARG A 185 15.40 -3.87 4.67
CA ARG A 185 16.16 -3.49 5.87
C ARG A 185 16.08 -4.54 6.98
N ALA A 186 14.99 -5.30 7.03
CA ALA A 186 14.83 -6.45 7.91
C ALA A 186 15.54 -7.72 7.38
N GLY A 187 16.22 -7.61 6.24
CA GLY A 187 16.96 -8.67 5.59
C GLY A 187 16.09 -9.70 4.87
N ILE A 188 14.79 -9.43 4.65
CA ILE A 188 13.92 -10.31 3.86
C ILE A 188 14.37 -10.26 2.40
N LYS A 189 14.39 -11.41 1.72
CA LYS A 189 14.87 -11.57 0.36
C LYS A 189 13.87 -12.34 -0.50
N ALA A 190 13.99 -12.18 -1.82
CA ALA A 190 13.28 -13.04 -2.75
C ALA A 190 13.64 -14.52 -2.53
N GLY A 191 12.64 -15.39 -2.61
CA GLY A 191 12.73 -16.81 -2.29
C GLY A 191 12.45 -17.17 -0.83
N ASP A 192 12.35 -16.18 0.07
CA ASP A 192 11.93 -16.44 1.46
C ASP A 192 10.46 -16.88 1.51
N ILE A 193 10.14 -17.81 2.40
CA ILE A 193 8.78 -18.25 2.70
C ILE A 193 8.37 -17.66 4.05
N LEU A 194 7.24 -16.94 4.10
CA LEU A 194 6.71 -16.38 5.34
C LEU A 194 6.01 -17.48 6.14
N THR A 195 6.42 -17.68 7.39
CA THR A 195 5.89 -18.72 8.27
C THR A 195 5.07 -18.16 9.43
N LYS A 196 5.40 -16.96 9.93
CA LYS A 196 4.65 -16.26 10.97
C LYS A 196 4.68 -14.75 10.78
N ILE A 197 3.65 -14.07 11.27
CA ILE A 197 3.65 -12.63 11.48
C ILE A 197 3.22 -12.38 12.93
N GLY A 198 4.02 -11.61 13.68
CA GLY A 198 3.85 -11.56 15.14
C GLY A 198 3.94 -12.97 15.75
N ASP A 199 2.92 -13.32 16.54
CA ASP A 199 2.77 -14.65 17.13
C ASP A 199 1.83 -15.57 16.32
N ARG A 200 1.38 -15.13 15.13
CA ARG A 200 0.38 -15.84 14.32
C ARG A 200 1.04 -16.65 13.18
N PRO A 201 0.75 -17.95 13.06
CA PRO A 201 1.24 -18.76 11.95
C PRO A 201 0.51 -18.42 10.64
N ILE A 202 1.26 -18.40 9.53
CA ILE A 202 0.72 -18.17 8.20
C ILE A 202 0.41 -19.53 7.56
N SER A 203 -0.86 -19.82 7.29
CA SER A 203 -1.34 -21.11 6.76
C SER A 203 -1.19 -21.25 5.24
N GLY A 204 -0.19 -20.60 4.64
CA GLY A 204 0.08 -20.70 3.21
C GLY A 204 -0.87 -19.92 2.29
N SER A 205 -1.87 -19.24 2.84
CA SER A 205 -2.78 -18.36 2.10
C SER A 205 -2.45 -16.88 2.30
N LEU A 206 -2.45 -16.11 1.21
CA LEU A 206 -2.35 -14.66 1.22
C LEU A 206 -3.55 -14.01 1.90
N THR A 207 -4.74 -14.59 1.80
CA THR A 207 -5.94 -14.08 2.50
C THR A 207 -5.76 -14.15 4.01
N ALA A 208 -5.26 -15.28 4.52
CA ALA A 208 -4.98 -15.44 5.94
C ALA A 208 -3.88 -14.47 6.40
N TYR A 209 -2.78 -14.40 5.65
CA TYR A 209 -1.70 -13.44 5.88
C TYR A 209 -2.20 -11.99 5.95
N LEU A 210 -3.03 -11.57 4.99
CA LEU A 210 -3.50 -10.18 4.89
C LEU A 210 -4.36 -9.77 6.09
N ASN A 211 -5.26 -10.65 6.51
CA ASN A 211 -6.09 -10.42 7.69
C ASN A 211 -5.23 -10.25 8.95
N ASP A 212 -4.25 -11.13 9.16
CA ASP A 212 -3.35 -11.06 10.31
C ASP A 212 -2.41 -9.86 10.25
N TYR A 213 -1.91 -9.52 9.06
CA TYR A 213 -1.07 -8.34 8.81
C TYR A 213 -1.77 -7.06 9.25
N HIS A 214 -3.04 -6.87 8.88
CA HIS A 214 -3.79 -5.68 9.30
C HIS A 214 -3.96 -5.58 10.81
N VAL A 215 -4.30 -6.70 11.47
CA VAL A 215 -4.49 -6.74 12.92
C VAL A 215 -3.18 -6.42 13.63
N ILE A 216 -2.10 -7.13 13.29
CA ILE A 216 -0.80 -6.97 13.95
C ILE A 216 -0.21 -5.59 13.71
N ARG A 217 -0.30 -5.08 12.49
CA ARG A 217 0.19 -3.73 12.15
C ARG A 217 -0.58 -2.67 12.91
N LYS A 218 -1.92 -2.77 12.95
CA LYS A 218 -2.77 -1.86 13.73
C LYS A 218 -2.43 -1.91 15.22
N ASP A 219 -2.34 -3.10 15.80
CA ASP A 219 -2.03 -3.28 17.22
C ASP A 219 -0.65 -2.74 17.58
N ALA A 220 0.34 -2.95 16.70
CA ALA A 220 1.69 -2.43 16.90
C ALA A 220 1.73 -0.89 16.84
N VAL A 221 0.98 -0.27 15.90
CA VAL A 221 0.83 1.19 15.83
C VAL A 221 0.12 1.74 17.08
N MET A 222 -0.96 1.10 17.51
CA MET A 222 -1.72 1.51 18.72
C MET A 222 -0.89 1.36 19.99
N ALA A 223 -0.05 0.33 20.07
CA ALA A 223 0.88 0.10 21.17
C ALA A 223 2.19 0.91 21.05
N MET A 224 2.28 1.85 20.11
CA MET A 224 3.46 2.69 19.85
C MET A 224 4.76 1.89 19.64
N LYS A 225 4.65 0.67 19.11
CA LYS A 225 5.82 -0.13 18.76
C LYS A 225 6.51 0.47 17.53
N SER A 226 7.83 0.43 17.52
CA SER A 226 8.64 0.86 16.38
C SER A 226 8.81 -0.23 15.31
N SER A 227 8.41 -1.46 15.60
CA SER A 227 8.55 -2.61 14.70
C SER A 227 7.66 -3.80 15.09
N PHE A 228 7.48 -4.75 14.18
CA PHE A 228 6.88 -6.06 14.44
C PHE A 228 7.70 -7.19 13.79
N PRO A 229 7.69 -8.41 14.36
CA PRO A 229 8.45 -9.52 13.81
C PRO A 229 7.70 -10.26 12.70
N ILE A 230 8.43 -10.73 11.69
CA ILE A 230 7.98 -11.69 10.67
C ILE A 230 8.96 -12.86 10.69
N SER A 231 8.47 -14.08 10.89
CA SER A 231 9.29 -15.28 10.76
C SER A 231 9.33 -15.74 9.32
N VAL A 232 10.53 -16.02 8.82
CA VAL A 232 10.77 -16.47 7.45
C VAL A 232 11.63 -17.72 7.43
N LYS A 233 11.38 -18.57 6.45
CA LYS A 233 12.24 -19.70 6.07
C LYS A 233 12.93 -19.33 4.76
N ALA A 234 14.25 -19.23 4.80
CA ALA A 234 15.06 -18.93 3.63
C ALA A 234 15.07 -20.09 2.63
N SER A 235 15.52 -19.81 1.40
CA SER A 235 15.62 -20.81 0.32
C SER A 235 16.54 -22.00 0.65
N ASP A 236 17.52 -21.80 1.53
CA ASP A 236 18.40 -22.86 2.06
C ASP A 236 17.76 -23.68 3.20
N GLY A 237 16.54 -23.32 3.62
CA GLY A 237 15.80 -23.95 4.70
C GLY A 237 16.01 -23.33 6.08
N THR A 238 16.89 -22.35 6.22
CA THR A 238 17.19 -21.69 7.50
C THR A 238 16.00 -20.85 7.95
N GLU A 239 15.56 -21.04 9.19
CA GLU A 239 14.51 -20.21 9.81
C GLU A 239 15.13 -19.02 10.56
N ARG A 240 14.51 -17.85 10.41
CA ARG A 240 14.93 -16.63 11.09
C ARG A 240 13.76 -15.67 11.31
N VAL A 241 13.92 -14.76 12.26
CA VAL A 241 12.95 -13.69 12.53
C VAL A 241 13.50 -12.39 11.96
N ALA A 242 12.74 -11.77 11.06
CA ALA A 242 12.98 -10.46 10.49
C ALA A 242 12.18 -9.40 11.24
N THR A 243 12.83 -8.36 11.75
CA THR A 243 12.18 -7.26 12.47
C THR A 243 11.85 -6.11 11.51
N VAL A 244 10.58 -6.00 11.13
CA VAL A 244 10.11 -4.99 10.18
C VAL A 244 9.74 -3.70 10.92
N LYS A 245 10.37 -2.59 10.54
CA LYS A 245 10.15 -1.27 11.16
C LYS A 245 8.84 -0.65 10.68
N LEU A 246 8.08 -0.10 11.62
CA LEU A 246 6.91 0.70 11.32
C LEU A 246 7.32 2.13 10.97
N PRO A 247 6.52 2.84 10.14
CA PRO A 247 6.71 4.27 9.95
C PRO A 247 6.53 4.98 11.31
N PRO A 248 7.31 6.05 11.57
CA PRO A 248 7.17 6.81 12.80
C PRO A 248 5.74 7.38 12.92
N SER A 249 5.07 7.13 14.03
CA SER A 249 3.77 7.74 14.30
C SER A 249 3.98 9.19 14.75
N ILE A 250 3.23 10.11 14.14
CA ILE A 250 3.37 11.57 14.29
C ILE A 250 3.04 12.05 15.72
N ASN A 251 2.44 11.20 16.56
CA ASN A 251 1.97 11.58 17.90
C ASN A 251 3.10 11.83 18.91
N SER A 252 4.35 11.49 18.59
CA SER A 252 5.49 11.66 19.50
C SER A 252 6.16 13.03 19.42
N SER A 253 6.02 13.78 18.31
CA SER A 253 6.75 15.05 18.14
C SER A 253 5.97 16.31 18.56
N PHE A 254 4.67 16.22 18.83
CA PHE A 254 3.85 17.39 19.20
C PHE A 254 3.71 17.61 20.71
N LEU A 255 4.09 16.66 21.55
CA LEU A 255 3.84 16.72 23.01
C LEU A 255 5.11 16.93 23.87
N ASP A 256 6.31 16.78 23.31
CA ASP A 256 7.57 16.95 24.05
C ASP A 256 8.23 18.33 23.82
N SER A 257 7.43 19.40 23.90
CA SER A 257 7.99 20.73 24.17
C SER A 257 7.73 21.07 25.64
N PRO A 258 8.73 20.96 26.54
CA PRO A 258 8.59 21.57 27.85
C PRO A 258 8.47 23.08 27.62
N ILE A 259 7.30 23.63 27.95
CA ILE A 259 7.15 25.07 28.15
C ILE A 259 8.04 25.42 29.34
N ILE A 260 9.27 25.84 29.05
CA ILE A 260 10.12 26.51 30.03
C ILE A 260 9.54 27.91 30.17
N GLU A 261 8.63 28.08 31.11
CA GLU A 261 8.31 29.41 31.64
C GLU A 261 8.80 29.50 33.08
N SER A 262 10.02 30.00 33.18
CA SER A 262 10.62 30.48 34.42
C SER A 262 9.88 31.72 34.90
N SER A 263 9.16 31.63 36.03
CA SER A 263 9.13 32.72 37.00
C SER A 263 8.60 32.27 38.35
N SER A 264 9.47 32.38 39.35
CA SER A 264 9.23 32.29 40.78
C SER A 264 8.28 33.38 41.31
N LYS A 265 7.39 33.04 42.25
CA LYS A 265 7.37 33.57 43.63
C LYS A 265 6.26 32.96 44.50
N SER A 266 6.73 32.28 45.56
CA SER A 266 6.22 32.15 46.94
C SER A 266 4.90 32.84 47.32
N SER A 267 3.97 32.05 47.90
CA SER A 267 3.50 32.30 49.28
C SER A 267 2.89 31.03 49.92
N THR A 268 3.32 30.80 51.15
CA THR A 268 2.85 29.86 52.18
C THR A 268 1.35 29.86 52.46
N ASN A 269 0.77 28.68 52.71
CA ASN A 269 0.02 28.41 53.94
C ASN A 269 -0.27 26.92 54.16
N SER A 270 -0.15 26.52 55.43
CA SER A 270 -0.31 25.18 55.97
C SER A 270 -1.76 24.74 56.14
N SER A 271 -1.95 23.41 56.15
CA SER A 271 -2.74 22.62 57.13
C SER A 271 -3.89 21.77 56.57
N ALA A 272 -4.01 20.59 57.21
CA ALA A 272 -5.13 19.65 57.29
C ALA A 272 -5.21 18.52 56.24
N THR A 273 -4.58 17.41 56.63
CA THR A 273 -5.18 16.06 56.76
C THR A 273 -6.58 15.89 56.18
N ASN A 274 -6.73 15.02 55.19
CA ASN A 274 -7.88 14.12 55.05
C ASN A 274 -7.53 12.95 54.13
N THR A 275 -7.53 11.75 54.71
CA THR A 275 -7.45 10.46 54.02
C THR A 275 -8.84 10.13 53.46
N PRO A 276 -9.00 9.89 52.15
CA PRO A 276 -10.20 9.26 51.63
C PRO A 276 -9.98 7.76 51.46
N THR A 277 -10.65 7.00 52.32
CA THR A 277 -10.94 5.57 52.18
C THR A 277 -11.70 5.34 50.87
N LEU A 278 -11.12 4.57 49.95
CA LEU A 278 -11.77 4.13 48.72
C LEU A 278 -12.50 2.81 48.98
N THR A 279 -13.80 2.93 49.17
CA THR A 279 -14.75 1.83 49.28
C THR A 279 -14.91 1.13 47.93
N VAL A 280 -14.72 -0.19 47.93
CA VAL A 280 -14.97 -1.11 46.82
C VAL A 280 -16.48 -1.33 46.67
N PRO A 281 -17.08 -1.16 45.48
CA PRO A 281 -18.37 -1.75 45.18
C PRO A 281 -18.19 -3.17 44.61
N GLU A 282 -18.86 -4.08 45.28
CA GLU A 282 -19.13 -5.47 44.98
C GLU A 282 -19.96 -5.64 43.67
N ILE A 283 -19.73 -6.79 43.02
CA ILE A 283 -20.70 -7.56 42.19
C ILE A 283 -21.03 -7.02 40.78
N TRP A 284 -20.52 -7.72 39.77
CA TRP A 284 -21.36 -8.14 38.64
C TRP A 284 -21.09 -9.62 38.28
N GLU A 285 -22.14 -10.41 38.46
CA GLU A 285 -22.22 -11.83 38.16
C GLU A 285 -22.13 -12.11 36.66
N LYS A 286 -21.44 -13.22 36.34
CA LYS A 286 -21.34 -13.82 35.02
C LYS A 286 -22.70 -14.37 34.58
N LYS A 287 -23.32 -13.77 33.56
CA LYS A 287 -24.37 -14.44 32.77
C LYS A 287 -23.72 -15.44 31.80
N LYS A 288 -24.01 -16.72 32.02
CA LYS A 288 -23.67 -17.85 31.14
C LYS A 288 -24.54 -17.80 29.88
N PRO A 289 -24.01 -17.87 28.66
CA PRO A 289 -24.83 -17.94 27.45
C PRO A 289 -25.48 -19.32 27.30
N THR A 290 -26.80 -19.31 27.14
CA THR A 290 -27.66 -20.46 26.86
C THR A 290 -27.34 -21.05 25.49
N GLN A 291 -27.09 -22.36 25.46
CA GLN A 291 -26.84 -23.17 24.27
C GLN A 291 -28.18 -23.59 23.63
N PRO A 292 -28.43 -23.36 22.32
CA PRO A 292 -29.62 -23.85 21.66
C PRO A 292 -29.54 -25.37 21.37
N ALA A 293 -30.71 -26.00 21.49
CA ALA A 293 -30.93 -27.44 21.47
C ALA A 293 -30.55 -28.13 20.15
N ALA A 294 -30.04 -29.36 20.26
CA ALA A 294 -29.83 -30.26 19.14
C ALA A 294 -31.17 -30.90 18.69
N PRO A 295 -31.35 -31.19 17.39
CA PRO A 295 -32.48 -31.98 16.91
C PRO A 295 -32.32 -33.46 17.32
N ASN A 296 -33.40 -34.04 17.83
CA ASN A 296 -33.50 -35.47 18.17
C ASN A 296 -33.64 -36.34 16.89
N PRO A 297 -33.31 -37.65 16.99
CA PRO A 297 -32.99 -38.54 15.87
C PRO A 297 -34.17 -38.89 14.95
#